data_AF-A0A7C0U8U3-F1
#
_entry.id   AF-A0A7C0U8U3-F1
#
_cell.length_a   1.000
_cell.length_b   1.000
_cell.length_c   1.000
_cell.angle_alpha   90.00
_cell.angle_beta   90.00
_cell.angle_gamma   90.00
#
_symmetry.space_group_name_H-M   'P 1'
#
loop_
_entity.id
_entity.type
_entity.pdbx_description
1 polymer ?
#
loop_
_entity_poly.entity_id
_entity_poly.type
_entity_poly.pdbx_seq_one_letter_code
_entity_poly.pdbx_strand_id
1 'polypeptide(L)'
;MKEYENSLRSALIRIINNIPVLKRGGRNPFIFAASAAYAADRIIAAEYKRRAVLTQKITSMATNVAEYSIRDHFGVIKSILREMSSTDQKVAFSK
;
A
#
# COMPACT_ATOMS: atom_id res chain seq x y z
N MET A 1 14.63 3.41 -14.53
CA MET A 1 13.75 4.48 -14.01
C MET A 1 12.30 4.24 -14.41
N LYS A 2 11.96 4.30 -15.71
CA LYS A 2 10.57 4.17 -16.19
C LYS A 2 9.84 2.87 -15.83
N GLU A 3 10.56 1.75 -15.83
CA GLU A 3 10.01 0.45 -15.41
C GLU A 3 9.57 0.45 -13.94
N TYR A 4 10.43 0.94 -13.04
CA TYR A 4 10.10 1.06 -11.62
C TYR A 4 8.90 1.99 -11.39
N GLU A 5 8.86 3.14 -12.08
CA GLU A 5 7.72 4.07 -11.99
C GLU A 5 6.41 3.41 -12.43
N ASN A 6 6.43 2.65 -13.54
CA ASN A 6 5.27 1.93 -14.04
C ASN A 6 4.81 0.83 -13.07
N SER A 7 5.76 0.07 -12.50
CA SER A 7 5.47 -0.95 -11.50
C SER A 7 4.88 -0.34 -10.23
N LEU A 8 5.47 0.76 -9.74
CA LEU A 8 4.99 1.48 -8.57
C LEU A 8 3.57 2.01 -8.78
N ARG A 9 3.32 2.66 -9.92
CA ARG A 9 1.99 3.15 -10.30
C ARG A 9 0.96 2.02 -10.36
N SER A 10 1.31 0.91 -11.00
CA SER A 10 0.41 -0.24 -11.15
C SER A 10 0.09 -0.87 -9.79
N ALA A 11 1.09 -1.07 -8.94
CA ALA A 11 0.91 -1.62 -7.59
C ALA A 11 0.09 -0.67 -6.70
N LEU A 12 0.31 0.65 -6.78
CA LEU A 12 -0.49 1.66 -6.09
C LEU A 12 -1.96 1.60 -6.51
N ILE A 13 -2.24 1.58 -7.81
CA ILE A 13 -3.61 1.52 -8.35
C ILE A 13 -4.28 0.23 -7.89
N ARG A 14 -3.56 -0.90 -7.94
CA ARG A 14 -4.04 -2.19 -7.43
C ARG A 14 -4.43 -2.11 -5.95
N ILE A 15 -3.58 -1.52 -5.09
CA ILE A 15 -3.90 -1.37 -3.66
C ILE A 15 -5.15 -0.51 -3.47
N ILE A 16 -5.23 0.63 -4.14
CA ILE A 16 -6.37 1.54 -4.00
C ILE A 16 -7.66 0.86 -4.46
N ASN A 17 -7.65 0.21 -5.62
CA ASN A 17 -8.85 -0.43 -6.18
C ASN A 17 -9.30 -1.65 -5.37
N ASN A 18 -8.35 -2.42 -4.82
CA ASN A 18 -8.66 -3.63 -4.06
C ASN A 18 -9.18 -3.32 -2.66
N ILE A 19 -8.85 -2.16 -2.07
CA ILE A 19 -9.33 -1.79 -0.73
C ILE A 19 -10.67 -1.04 -0.85
N PRO A 20 -11.79 -1.66 -0.45
CA PRO A 20 -13.11 -1.04 -0.54
C PRO A 20 -13.18 0.23 0.31
N VAL A 21 -13.92 1.23 -0.14
CA VAL A 21 -14.07 2.52 0.55
C VAL A 21 -14.53 2.33 2.01
N LEU A 22 -15.46 1.40 2.25
CA LEU A 22 -15.94 1.07 3.60
C LEU A 22 -14.82 0.62 4.55
N LYS A 23 -13.83 -0.13 4.04
CA LYS A 23 -12.68 -0.59 4.83
C LYS A 23 -11.65 0.50 5.08
N ARG A 24 -11.71 1.64 4.38
CA ARG A 24 -10.78 2.77 4.58
C ARG A 24 -11.10 3.57 5.85
N GLY A 25 -12.35 3.50 6.35
CA GLY A 25 -12.75 4.03 7.65
C GLY A 25 -12.66 5.55 7.76
N GLY A 26 -13.15 6.31 6.77
CA GLY A 26 -13.19 7.78 6.81
C GLY A 26 -11.83 8.49 6.64
N ARG A 27 -10.75 7.72 6.42
CA ARG A 27 -9.40 8.24 6.22
C ARG A 27 -9.31 9.18 5.03
N ASN A 28 -8.55 10.27 5.21
CA ASN A 28 -8.32 11.25 4.15
C ASN A 28 -7.78 10.56 2.87
N PRO A 29 -8.44 10.72 1.70
CA PRO A 29 -8.05 10.04 0.48
C PRO A 29 -6.63 10.33 0.00
N PHE A 30 -6.14 11.55 0.19
CA PHE A 30 -4.79 11.95 -0.21
C PHE A 30 -3.73 11.27 0.66
N ILE A 31 -3.90 11.29 1.99
CA ILE A 31 -3.02 10.59 2.93
C ILE A 31 -3.04 9.08 2.67
N PHE A 32 -4.21 8.52 2.35
CA PHE A 32 -4.35 7.11 1.97
C PHE A 32 -3.58 6.78 0.70
N ALA A 33 -3.66 7.61 -0.35
CA ALA A 33 -2.92 7.42 -1.59
C ALA A 33 -1.40 7.52 -1.38
N ALA A 34 -0.92 8.50 -0.62
CA ALA A 34 0.50 8.61 -0.25
C ALA A 34 1.00 7.36 0.50
N SER A 35 0.19 6.85 1.42
CA SER A 35 0.49 5.64 2.18
C SER A 35 0.41 4.37 1.34
N ALA A 36 -0.46 4.35 0.32
CA ALA A 36 -0.53 3.28 -0.66
C ALA A 36 0.69 3.27 -1.59
N ALA A 37 1.25 4.44 -1.95
CA ALA A 37 2.52 4.53 -2.67
C ALA A 37 3.66 3.92 -1.87
N TYR A 38 3.74 4.28 -0.58
CA TYR A 38 4.68 3.68 0.36
C TYR A 38 4.50 2.15 0.45
N ALA A 39 3.26 1.66 0.58
CA ALA A 39 2.97 0.23 0.61
C ALA A 39 3.35 -0.49 -0.70
N ALA A 40 3.09 0.13 -1.85
CA ALA A 40 3.40 -0.41 -3.17
C ALA A 40 4.91 -0.65 -3.34
N ASP A 41 5.74 0.32 -2.96
CA ASP A 41 7.20 0.16 -3.00
C ASP A 41 7.68 -0.97 -2.08
N ARG A 42 7.07 -1.16 -0.90
CA ARG A 42 7.40 -2.31 -0.04
C ARG A 42 7.09 -3.66 -0.69
N ILE A 43 5.98 -3.76 -1.42
CA ILE A 43 5.60 -4.98 -2.14
C ILE A 43 6.62 -5.26 -3.25
N ILE A 44 6.94 -4.25 -4.06
CA ILE A 44 7.93 -4.36 -5.14
C ILE A 44 9.30 -4.73 -4.57
N ALA A 45 9.74 -4.06 -3.50
CA ALA A 45 11.01 -4.37 -2.85
C ALA A 45 11.09 -5.83 -2.39
N ALA A 46 10.00 -6.37 -1.83
CA ALA A 46 9.91 -7.76 -1.45
C ALA A 46 9.95 -8.72 -2.66
N GLU A 47 9.17 -8.45 -3.70
CA GLU A 47 9.12 -9.24 -4.95
C GLU A 47 10.50 -9.35 -5.61
N TYR A 48 11.24 -8.24 -5.68
CA TYR A 48 12.56 -8.19 -6.31
C TYR A 48 13.73 -8.49 -5.35
N LYS A 49 13.46 -8.81 -4.08
CA LYS A 49 14.47 -9.05 -3.02
C LYS A 49 15.46 -7.87 -2.88
N ARG A 50 14.94 -6.64 -2.92
CA ARG A 50 15.70 -5.39 -2.79
C ARG A 50 15.23 -4.58 -1.58
N ARG A 51 15.95 -3.50 -1.28
CA ARG A 51 15.50 -2.49 -0.31
C ARG A 51 14.47 -1.57 -0.96
N ALA A 52 13.44 -1.23 -0.19
CA ALA A 52 12.46 -0.22 -0.53
C ALA A 52 13.13 1.15 -0.72
N VAL A 53 12.72 1.89 -1.75
CA VAL A 53 13.21 3.23 -2.06
C VAL A 53 12.47 4.28 -1.24
N LEU A 54 11.15 4.15 -1.15
CA LEU A 54 10.28 5.03 -0.39
C LEU A 54 10.36 4.70 1.10
N THR A 55 11.09 5.55 1.81
CA THR A 55 11.01 5.65 3.27
C THR A 55 9.81 6.53 3.67
N GLN A 56 9.40 6.50 4.94
CA GLN A 56 8.36 7.42 5.44
C GLN A 56 8.78 8.87 5.22
N LYS A 57 10.06 9.19 5.50
CA LYS A 57 10.67 10.50 5.24
C LYS A 57 10.61 10.91 3.76
N ILE A 58 11.07 10.05 2.84
CA ILE A 58 11.04 10.38 1.39
C ILE A 58 9.60 10.57 0.91
N THR A 59 8.68 9.70 1.35
CA THR A 59 7.26 9.81 1.01
C THR A 59 6.65 11.11 1.55
N SER A 60 6.97 11.46 2.81
CA SER A 60 6.55 12.70 3.45
C SER A 60 7.04 13.92 2.67
N MET A 61 8.33 13.97 2.36
CA MET A 61 8.92 15.06 1.57
C MET A 61 8.28 15.20 0.19
N ALA A 62 7.97 14.08 -0.48
CA ALA A 62 7.38 14.09 -1.82
C ALA A 62 5.89 14.47 -1.84
N THR A 63 5.17 14.25 -0.73
CA THR A 63 3.70 14.39 -0.68
C THR A 63 3.21 15.48 0.28
N ASN A 64 4.12 16.06 1.07
CA ASN A 64 3.82 16.97 2.17
C ASN A 64 2.86 16.37 3.22
N VAL A 65 2.84 15.04 3.36
CA VAL A 65 2.08 14.31 4.39
C VAL A 65 3.01 13.96 5.54
N ALA A 66 2.60 14.24 6.78
CA ALA A 66 3.41 13.93 7.94
C ALA A 66 3.73 12.41 8.04
N GLU A 67 4.98 12.09 8.42
CA GLU A 67 5.46 10.70 8.49
C GLU A 67 4.59 9.81 9.39
N TYR A 68 4.08 10.36 10.50
CA TYR A 68 3.21 9.61 11.40
C TYR A 68 1.89 9.23 10.74
N SER A 69 1.32 10.09 9.89
CA SER A 69 0.08 9.81 9.15
C SER A 69 0.31 8.74 8.10
N ILE A 70 1.48 8.75 7.44
CA ILE A 70 1.88 7.70 6.51
C ILE A 70 1.98 6.35 7.23
N ARG A 71 2.61 6.33 8.41
CA ARG A 71 2.75 5.13 9.23
C ARG A 71 1.40 4.57 9.69
N ASP A 72 0.49 5.42 10.15
CA ASP A 72 -0.84 5.02 10.61
C ASP A 72 -1.66 4.39 9.46
N HIS A 73 -1.80 5.12 8.35
CA HIS A 73 -2.55 4.64 7.20
C HIS A 73 -1.91 3.38 6.58
N PHE A 74 -0.57 3.28 6.57
CA PHE A 74 0.12 2.07 6.13
C PHE A 74 -0.24 0.86 6.99
N GLY A 75 -0.32 1.00 8.32
CA GLY A 75 -0.71 -0.08 9.22
C GLY A 75 -2.08 -0.67 8.86
N VAL A 76 -3.03 0.20 8.51
CA VAL A 76 -4.38 -0.17 8.09
C VAL A 76 -4.36 -0.86 6.74
N ILE A 77 -3.68 -0.29 5.75
CA ILE A 77 -3.50 -0.91 4.42
C ILE A 77 -2.93 -2.31 4.57
N LYS A 78 -1.88 -2.48 5.40
CA LYS A 78 -1.25 -3.76 5.67
C LYS A 78 -2.21 -4.76 6.32
N SER A 79 -3.04 -4.32 7.27
CA SER A 79 -4.05 -5.19 7.90
C SER A 79 -5.06 -5.70 6.87
N ILE A 80 -5.62 -4.80 6.07
CA ILE A 80 -6.64 -5.12 5.07
C ILE A 80 -6.07 -6.09 4.02
N LEU A 81 -4.86 -5.82 3.51
CA LEU A 81 -4.22 -6.71 2.53
C LEU A 81 -3.98 -8.12 3.10
N ARG A 82 -3.60 -8.24 4.39
CA ARG A 82 -3.46 -9.53 5.07
C ARG A 82 -4.79 -10.26 5.18
N GLU A 83 -5.85 -9.58 5.62
CA GLU A 83 -7.20 -10.16 5.72
C GLU A 83 -7.69 -10.69 4.38
N MET A 84 -7.44 -9.96 3.29
CA MET A 84 -7.82 -10.35 1.94
C MET A 84 -7.07 -11.63 1.52
N SER A 85 -5.74 -11.67 1.73
CA SER A 85 -4.94 -12.87 1.41
C SER A 85 -5.33 -14.13 2.22
N SER A 86 -5.84 -13.96 3.44
CA SER A 86 -6.33 -15.08 4.27
C SER A 86 -7.73 -15.54 3.89
N THR A 87 -8.54 -14.66 3.29
CA THR A 87 -9.92 -14.97 2.87
C THR A 87 -9.92 -15.81 1.59
N ASP A 88 -9.02 -15.49 0.65
CA ASP A 88 -8.85 -16.27 -0.58
C ASP A 88 -8.42 -17.72 -0.31
N GLN A 89 -7.68 -17.97 0.79
CA GLN A 89 -7.31 -19.33 1.20
C GLN A 89 -8.48 -20.11 1.82
N LYS A 90 -9.36 -19.47 2.60
CA LYS A 90 -10.49 -20.18 3.25
C LYS A 90 -11.55 -20.68 2.25
N VAL A 91 -11.78 -19.95 1.16
CA VAL A 91 -12.72 -20.35 0.11
C VAL A 91 -12.17 -21.54 -0.71
N ALA A 92 -10.84 -21.62 -0.88
CA ALA A 92 -10.20 -22.70 -1.62
C ALA A 92 -10.18 -24.06 -0.89
N PHE A 93 -10.27 -24.08 0.45
CA PHE A 93 -10.27 -25.30 1.27
C PHE A 93 -11.66 -25.73 1.76
N SER A 94 -12.74 -25.08 1.32
CA SER A 94 -14.13 -25.42 1.67
C SER A 94 -14.92 -26.08 0.53
N LYS A 95 -14.24 -26.70 -0.44
CA LYS A 95 -14.85 -27.51 -1.50
C LYS A 95 -14.40 -28.96 -1.40
#